data_AF-A0A1Y2VVU8-F1
#
_entry.id   AF-A0A1Y2VVU8-F1
#
_cell.length_a   1.000
_cell.length_b   1.000
_cell.length_c   1.000
_cell.angle_alpha   90.00
_cell.angle_beta   90.00
_cell.angle_gamma   90.00
#
_symmetry.space_group_name_H-M   'P 1'
#
loop_
_entity.id
_entity.type
_entity.pdbx_description
1 polymer ?
#
loop_
_entity_poly.entity_id
_entity_poly.type
_entity_poly.pdbx_seq_one_letter_code
_entity_poly.pdbx_strand_id
1 'polypeptide(L)'
;MHLIFPKAIEVDPAECHGHKIRAYILRFFSPPNRAACPIRRYLFSMFYTIAHVFPLMNTIMYWSVLVPSGHGGFKPPHMPHRHYAPPSCGNATITTYDPKKGLFEEDPIKSFSIINVWSITTVIALIEVSFLNSIRRQTPVTAHTVGVMFCSGAYLAWAGIGKLLTGHSGLFFLDPDLMTEMPEAIIAACIAFIAVTPGIFTYMYGLIAMRETMTAAARHDHSR
;
A
#
# COMPACT_ATOMS: atom_id res chain seq x y z
N MET A 1 -24.19 -10.98 -29.93
CA MET A 1 -23.10 -10.92 -28.93
C MET A 1 -22.55 -12.31 -28.73
N HIS A 2 -21.35 -12.61 -29.25
CA HIS A 2 -20.68 -13.89 -29.00
C HIS A 2 -20.15 -13.89 -27.55
N LEU A 3 -20.82 -14.63 -26.68
CA LEU A 3 -20.32 -14.96 -25.36
C LEU A 3 -19.12 -15.89 -25.54
N ILE A 4 -17.91 -15.34 -25.40
CA ILE A 4 -16.70 -16.14 -25.24
C ILE A 4 -16.81 -16.82 -23.88
N PHE A 5 -17.37 -18.03 -23.85
CA PHE A 5 -17.20 -18.93 -22.73
C PHE A 5 -15.73 -19.38 -22.75
N PRO A 6 -14.92 -19.05 -21.73
CA PRO A 6 -13.57 -19.60 -21.65
C PRO A 6 -13.70 -21.12 -21.48
N LYS A 7 -13.36 -21.84 -22.54
CA LYS A 7 -13.25 -23.30 -22.55
C LYS A 7 -12.33 -23.68 -21.40
N ALA A 8 -12.79 -24.56 -20.51
CA ALA A 8 -11.94 -25.11 -19.47
C ALA A 8 -10.69 -25.69 -20.14
N ILE A 9 -9.51 -25.28 -19.68
CA ILE A 9 -8.24 -25.83 -20.16
C ILE A 9 -8.21 -27.29 -19.66
N GLU A 10 -8.73 -28.21 -20.46
CA GLU A 10 -8.45 -29.64 -20.33
C GLU A 10 -7.00 -29.84 -20.72
N VAL A 11 -6.16 -30.01 -19.70
CA VAL A 11 -4.75 -30.36 -19.88
C VAL A 11 -4.72 -31.86 -20.10
N ASP A 12 -4.41 -32.28 -21.33
CA ASP A 12 -4.14 -33.68 -21.67
C ASP A 12 -2.95 -34.18 -20.83
N PRO A 13 -3.12 -35.21 -19.98
CA PRO A 13 -2.06 -35.71 -19.11
C PRO A 13 -0.89 -36.38 -19.86
N ALA A 14 -0.99 -36.58 -21.18
CA ALA A 14 0.01 -37.30 -21.97
C ALA A 14 1.20 -36.44 -22.47
N GLU A 15 1.13 -35.11 -22.44
CA GLU A 15 2.21 -34.24 -22.95
C GLU A 15 3.02 -33.50 -21.87
N CYS A 16 4.29 -33.90 -21.76
CA CYS A 16 5.47 -33.11 -21.36
C CYS A 16 5.44 -32.29 -20.04
N HIS A 17 6.38 -32.62 -19.14
CA HIS A 17 6.57 -32.06 -17.79
C HIS A 17 6.60 -30.50 -17.70
N GLY A 18 7.00 -29.81 -18.77
CA GLY A 18 7.00 -28.34 -18.85
C GLY A 18 5.61 -27.70 -18.89
N HIS A 19 4.61 -28.40 -19.43
CA HIS A 19 3.23 -27.90 -19.51
C HIS A 19 2.51 -27.95 -18.16
N LYS A 20 2.89 -28.85 -17.25
CA LYS A 20 2.29 -28.95 -15.90
C LYS A 20 2.62 -27.74 -15.04
N ILE A 21 3.86 -27.27 -15.06
CA ILE A 21 4.27 -26.07 -14.33
C ILE A 21 3.60 -24.83 -14.92
N ARG A 22 3.58 -24.71 -16.26
CA ARG A 22 2.90 -23.61 -16.95
C ARG A 22 1.40 -23.62 -16.68
N ALA A 23 0.75 -24.79 -16.68
CA ALA A 23 -0.65 -24.94 -16.33
C ALA A 23 -0.92 -24.65 -14.84
N TYR A 24 -0.01 -25.02 -13.95
CA TYR A 24 -0.10 -24.72 -12.52
C TYR A 24 0.02 -23.21 -12.27
N ILE A 25 1.00 -22.55 -12.87
CA ILE A 25 1.22 -21.11 -12.83
C ILE A 25 0.01 -20.38 -13.44
N LEU A 26 -0.43 -20.79 -14.63
CA LEU A 26 -1.61 -20.21 -15.27
C LEU A 26 -2.85 -20.39 -14.39
N ARG A 27 -3.06 -21.56 -13.78
CA ARG A 27 -4.20 -21.83 -12.89
C ARG A 27 -4.10 -21.08 -11.55
N PHE A 28 -2.91 -20.73 -11.11
CA PHE A 28 -2.65 -19.90 -9.94
C PHE A 28 -2.96 -18.42 -10.21
N PHE A 29 -2.57 -17.90 -11.38
CA PHE A 29 -2.83 -16.52 -11.80
C PHE A 29 -4.20 -16.30 -12.44
N SER A 30 -4.87 -17.38 -12.85
CA SER A 30 -6.23 -17.30 -13.40
C SER A 30 -7.21 -16.87 -12.30
N PRO A 31 -8.14 -15.95 -12.58
CA PRO A 31 -9.24 -15.64 -11.69
C PRO A 31 -9.96 -16.93 -11.26
N PRO A 32 -10.30 -17.09 -9.97
CA PRO A 32 -10.96 -18.30 -9.51
C PRO A 32 -12.30 -18.48 -10.26
N ASN A 33 -12.38 -19.53 -11.09
CA ASN A 33 -13.63 -19.94 -11.75
C ASN A 33 -14.71 -20.24 -10.70
N ARG A 34 -15.99 -20.13 -11.03
CA ARG A 34 -17.13 -20.37 -10.13
C ARG A 34 -17.11 -21.74 -9.44
N ALA A 35 -16.35 -22.71 -9.96
CA ALA A 35 -16.14 -24.04 -9.39
C ALA A 35 -14.89 -24.18 -8.47
N ALA A 36 -14.24 -23.07 -8.08
CA ALA A 36 -13.06 -23.11 -7.22
C ALA A 36 -13.41 -23.40 -5.75
N CYS A 37 -12.53 -24.14 -5.05
CA CYS A 37 -12.62 -24.36 -3.60
C CYS A 37 -12.75 -23.02 -2.84
N PRO A 38 -13.59 -22.94 -1.80
CA PRO A 38 -13.89 -21.69 -1.08
C PRO A 38 -12.63 -21.04 -0.49
N ILE A 39 -11.69 -21.85 0.02
CA ILE A 39 -10.43 -21.36 0.59
C ILE A 39 -9.53 -20.67 -0.43
N ARG A 40 -9.43 -21.21 -1.66
CA ARG A 40 -8.58 -20.61 -2.70
C ARG A 40 -9.14 -19.27 -3.17
N ARG A 41 -10.47 -19.19 -3.27
CA ARG A 41 -11.16 -17.94 -3.57
C ARG A 41 -10.91 -16.90 -2.48
N TYR A 42 -11.03 -17.30 -1.21
CA TYR A 42 -10.73 -16.41 -0.08
C TYR A 42 -9.28 -15.92 -0.09
N LEU A 43 -8.30 -16.82 -0.24
CA LEU A 43 -6.88 -16.45 -0.25
C LEU A 43 -6.53 -15.50 -1.41
N PHE A 44 -7.10 -15.73 -2.59
CA PHE A 44 -6.93 -14.81 -3.73
C PHE A 44 -7.53 -13.42 -3.41
N SER A 45 -8.73 -13.39 -2.85
CA SER A 45 -9.40 -12.17 -2.39
C SER A 45 -8.58 -11.42 -1.34
N MET A 46 -8.00 -12.16 -0.41
CA MET A 46 -7.17 -11.66 0.68
C MET A 46 -5.85 -11.09 0.16
N PHE A 47 -5.13 -11.84 -0.68
CA PHE A 47 -3.92 -11.39 -1.36
C PHE A 47 -4.16 -10.08 -2.09
N TYR A 48 -5.25 -10.03 -2.85
CA TYR A 48 -5.62 -8.86 -3.61
C TYR A 48 -5.92 -7.65 -2.70
N THR A 49 -6.62 -7.87 -1.59
CA THR A 49 -6.88 -6.84 -0.57
C THR A 49 -5.58 -6.27 -0.01
N ILE A 50 -4.63 -7.15 0.36
CA ILE A 50 -3.34 -6.75 0.91
C ILE A 50 -2.53 -5.96 -0.13
N ALA A 51 -2.52 -6.42 -1.39
CA ALA A 51 -1.81 -5.77 -2.48
C ALA A 51 -2.29 -4.33 -2.75
N HIS A 52 -3.48 -3.94 -2.31
CA HIS A 52 -3.99 -2.58 -2.43
C HIS A 52 -3.86 -1.77 -1.14
N VAL A 53 -4.14 -2.40 0.01
CA VAL A 53 -4.05 -1.74 1.32
C VAL A 53 -2.61 -1.36 1.66
N PHE A 54 -1.65 -2.24 1.37
CA PHE A 54 -0.25 -2.02 1.78
C PHE A 54 0.44 -0.89 1.02
N PRO A 55 0.32 -0.77 -0.32
CA PRO A 55 0.84 0.40 -1.02
C PRO A 55 0.25 1.70 -0.49
N LEU A 56 -1.08 1.78 -0.33
CA LEU A 56 -1.74 2.98 0.21
C LEU A 56 -1.20 3.35 1.59
N MET A 57 -1.06 2.36 2.47
CA MET A 57 -0.52 2.55 3.81
C MET A 57 0.92 3.06 3.77
N ASN A 58 1.78 2.41 2.98
CA ASN A 58 3.18 2.77 2.80
C ASN A 58 3.34 4.18 2.22
N THR A 59 2.52 4.55 1.23
CA THR A 59 2.49 5.91 0.66
C THR A 59 2.10 6.95 1.70
N ILE A 60 1.03 6.71 2.46
CA ILE A 60 0.57 7.64 3.49
C ILE A 60 1.67 7.81 4.55
N MET A 61 2.27 6.72 5.02
CA MET A 61 3.34 6.79 6.01
C MET A 61 4.59 7.49 5.47
N TYR A 62 4.97 7.21 4.24
CA TYR A 62 6.11 7.83 3.59
C TYR A 62 5.92 9.35 3.47
N TRP A 63 4.81 9.80 2.87
CA TRP A 63 4.58 11.22 2.60
C TRP A 63 4.13 12.01 3.83
N SER A 64 3.40 11.40 4.76
CA SER A 64 2.86 12.11 5.94
C SER A 64 3.80 12.06 7.14
N VAL A 65 4.70 11.07 7.20
CA VAL A 65 5.60 10.88 8.34
C VAL A 65 7.06 10.98 7.92
N LEU A 66 7.57 10.13 7.02
CA LEU A 66 9.01 10.14 6.70
C LEU A 66 9.48 11.44 6.06
N VAL A 67 8.75 11.95 5.06
CA VAL A 67 9.16 13.17 4.34
C VAL A 67 9.20 14.38 5.28
N PRO A 68 8.15 14.68 6.08
CA PRO A 68 8.20 15.78 7.04
C PRO A 68 9.24 15.59 8.15
N SER A 69 9.55 14.34 8.51
CA SER A 69 10.55 14.04 9.54
C SER A 69 12.00 14.17 9.04
N GLY A 70 12.23 14.48 7.75
CA GLY A 70 13.57 14.55 7.15
C GLY A 70 14.18 13.17 6.84
N HIS A 71 13.43 12.09 6.99
CA HIS A 71 13.87 10.70 6.76
C HIS A 71 13.34 10.10 5.45
N GLY A 72 12.66 10.91 4.62
CA GLY A 72 12.16 10.50 3.31
C GLY A 72 13.26 10.27 2.27
N GLY A 73 14.53 10.43 2.61
CA GLY A 73 15.63 10.35 1.65
C GLY A 73 15.86 11.63 0.85
N PHE A 74 15.01 12.65 1.02
CA PHE A 74 15.27 14.01 0.54
C PHE A 74 16.08 14.78 1.59
N LYS A 75 17.16 15.45 1.18
CA LYS A 75 17.92 16.33 2.07
C LYS A 75 17.00 17.44 2.60
N PRO A 76 16.85 17.60 3.93
CA PRO A 76 16.10 18.71 4.47
C PRO A 76 16.74 20.03 4.00
N PRO A 77 15.94 21.06 3.68
CA PRO A 77 16.47 22.33 3.21
C PRO A 77 17.47 22.89 4.22
N HIS A 78 18.64 23.32 3.73
CA HIS A 78 19.70 23.87 4.56
C HIS A 78 19.18 25.10 5.30
N MET A 79 18.90 24.95 6.60
CA MET A 79 18.48 26.06 7.45
C MET A 79 19.74 26.85 7.84
N PRO A 80 19.83 28.16 7.54
CA PRO A 80 20.89 28.98 8.11
C PRO A 80 20.67 29.05 9.62
N HIS A 81 21.61 28.51 10.40
CA HIS A 81 21.66 28.72 11.84
C HIS A 81 21.83 30.21 12.13
N ARG A 82 20.73 30.87 12.49
CA ARG A 82 20.77 32.22 13.04
C ARG A 82 21.21 32.08 14.50
N HIS A 83 22.44 32.49 14.82
CA HIS A 83 22.91 32.61 16.19
C HIS A 83 21.92 33.48 17.00
N TYR A 84 21.35 32.89 18.04
CA TYR A 84 20.37 33.53 18.93
C TYR A 84 21.12 34.40 19.96
N ALA A 85 20.93 35.72 19.89
CA ALA A 85 21.13 36.61 21.04
C ALA A 85 19.84 36.60 21.91
N PRO A 86 19.93 36.76 23.25
CA PRO A 86 18.79 36.63 24.15
C PRO A 86 17.83 37.85 24.11
N PRO A 87 16.62 37.74 24.69
CA PRO A 87 15.36 38.05 24.01
C PRO A 87 14.80 39.44 24.30
N SER A 88 14.06 40.00 23.35
CA SER A 88 13.04 41.00 23.63
C SER A 88 11.76 40.69 22.86
N CYS A 89 10.70 40.48 23.64
CA CYS A 89 9.28 40.59 23.35
C CYS A 89 8.79 40.49 21.90
N GLY A 90 7.93 39.49 21.67
CA GLY A 90 6.82 39.63 20.73
C GLY A 90 6.92 38.80 19.46
N ASN A 91 5.94 37.90 19.34
CA ASN A 91 5.34 37.37 18.11
C ASN A 91 5.99 36.11 17.51
N ALA A 92 5.13 35.12 17.34
CA ALA A 92 5.39 33.79 16.80
C ALA A 92 6.30 33.83 15.57
N THR A 93 7.39 33.07 15.62
CA THR A 93 8.26 32.80 14.48
C THR A 93 7.48 32.01 13.44
N ILE A 94 6.88 32.74 12.50
CA ILE A 94 6.43 32.20 11.22
C ILE A 94 7.66 31.61 10.53
N THR A 95 7.62 30.31 10.32
CA THR A 95 8.56 29.56 9.49
C THR A 95 8.40 30.02 8.04
N THR A 96 9.28 30.90 7.58
CA THR A 96 9.32 31.30 6.17
C THR A 96 9.91 30.16 5.34
N TYR A 97 9.03 29.36 4.73
CA TYR A 97 9.33 28.47 3.61
C TYR A 97 9.86 29.30 2.43
N ASP A 98 11.05 28.98 1.92
CA ASP A 98 11.56 29.55 0.67
C ASP A 98 11.08 28.68 -0.50
N PRO A 99 10.09 29.12 -1.29
CA PRO A 99 9.47 28.33 -2.36
C PRO A 99 10.41 28.02 -3.53
N LYS A 100 11.65 28.53 -3.50
CA LYS A 100 12.63 28.33 -4.57
C LYS A 100 13.67 27.24 -4.28
N LYS A 101 13.76 26.72 -3.06
CA LYS A 101 14.65 25.59 -2.72
C LYS A 101 13.83 24.29 -2.71
N GLY A 102 13.74 23.68 -3.88
CA GLY A 102 12.80 22.60 -4.16
C GLY A 102 13.18 21.26 -3.52
N LEU A 103 12.16 20.46 -3.17
CA LEU A 103 12.24 19.06 -2.73
C LEU A 103 12.98 18.13 -3.74
N PHE A 104 13.32 18.66 -4.93
CA PHE A 104 13.84 17.96 -6.09
C PHE A 104 15.20 18.50 -6.57
N GLU A 105 15.94 19.26 -5.75
CA GLU A 105 17.29 19.73 -6.10
C GLU A 105 18.36 18.59 -6.09
N GLU A 106 18.01 17.39 -5.65
CA GLU A 106 18.88 16.21 -5.72
C GLU A 106 18.90 15.57 -7.12
N ASP A 107 19.82 14.62 -7.33
CA ASP A 107 19.93 13.82 -8.56
C ASP A 107 18.54 13.40 -9.07
N PRO A 108 18.16 13.74 -10.32
CA PRO A 108 16.81 13.51 -10.83
C PRO A 108 16.44 12.02 -10.80
N ILE A 109 17.43 11.13 -10.88
CA ILE A 109 17.27 9.68 -10.78
C ILE A 109 16.81 9.25 -9.37
N LYS A 110 17.35 9.87 -8.32
CA LYS A 110 17.01 9.57 -6.92
C LYS A 110 15.57 9.98 -6.64
N SER A 111 15.21 11.21 -7.01
CA SER A 111 13.83 11.72 -6.89
C SER A 111 12.83 10.87 -7.67
N PHE A 112 13.18 10.49 -8.91
CA PHE A 112 12.35 9.61 -9.73
C PHE A 112 12.15 8.24 -9.08
N SER A 113 13.22 7.62 -8.57
CA SER A 113 13.15 6.32 -7.90
C SER A 113 12.24 6.35 -6.67
N ILE A 114 12.38 7.38 -5.84
CA ILE A 114 11.56 7.58 -4.65
C ILE A 114 10.07 7.73 -5.02
N ILE A 115 9.75 8.62 -5.96
CA ILE A 115 8.36 8.82 -6.40
C ILE A 115 7.79 7.52 -6.99
N ASN A 116 8.59 6.79 -7.77
CA ASN A 116 8.15 5.56 -8.39
C ASN A 116 7.84 4.46 -7.37
N VAL A 117 8.71 4.25 -6.38
CA VAL A 117 8.52 3.24 -5.34
C VAL A 117 7.31 3.57 -4.45
N TRP A 118 7.19 4.82 -4.02
CA TRP A 118 6.21 5.20 -2.99
C TRP A 118 4.90 5.76 -3.52
N SER A 119 4.83 6.30 -4.74
CA SER A 119 3.61 6.96 -5.25
C SER A 119 2.99 6.23 -6.44
N ILE A 120 3.79 5.75 -7.40
CA ILE A 120 3.24 5.16 -8.62
C ILE A 120 2.44 3.89 -8.33
N THR A 121 2.92 3.04 -7.41
CA THR A 121 2.21 1.83 -6.97
C THR A 121 0.83 2.14 -6.38
N THR A 122 0.71 3.21 -5.62
CA THR A 122 -0.57 3.67 -5.06
C THR A 122 -1.48 4.31 -6.09
N VAL A 123 -0.94 5.06 -7.06
CA VAL A 123 -1.74 5.58 -8.17
C VAL A 123 -2.34 4.44 -8.98
N ILE A 124 -1.56 3.41 -9.29
CA ILE A 124 -2.04 2.20 -9.98
C ILE A 124 -3.15 1.53 -9.17
N ALA A 125 -2.94 1.31 -7.87
CA ALA A 125 -3.95 0.72 -6.99
C ALA A 125 -5.25 1.55 -6.92
N LEU A 126 -5.16 2.88 -6.88
CA LEU A 126 -6.33 3.76 -6.87
C LEU A 126 -7.09 3.74 -8.20
N ILE A 127 -6.37 3.72 -9.33
CA ILE A 127 -6.98 3.58 -10.67
C ILE A 127 -7.71 2.23 -10.76
N GLU A 128 -7.05 1.15 -10.31
CA GLU A 128 -7.63 -0.19 -10.32
C GLU A 128 -8.89 -0.27 -9.46
N VAL A 129 -8.87 0.32 -8.25
CA VAL A 129 -10.05 0.39 -7.37
C VAL A 129 -11.18 1.22 -7.96
N SER A 130 -10.87 2.38 -8.51
CA SER A 130 -11.87 3.36 -8.95
C SER A 130 -12.49 3.03 -10.30
N PHE A 131 -11.71 2.50 -11.25
CA PHE A 131 -12.14 2.36 -12.64
C PHE A 131 -12.20 0.91 -13.13
N LEU A 132 -11.30 0.04 -12.66
CA LEU A 132 -11.25 -1.33 -13.16
C LEU A 132 -12.26 -2.21 -12.42
N ASN A 133 -13.18 -2.84 -13.15
CA ASN A 133 -14.17 -3.78 -12.59
C ASN A 133 -13.56 -5.14 -12.18
N SER A 134 -12.24 -5.17 -11.96
CA SER A 134 -11.49 -6.35 -11.51
C SER A 134 -11.90 -6.75 -10.08
N ILE A 135 -12.29 -5.77 -9.26
CA ILE A 135 -12.53 -5.95 -7.82
C ILE A 135 -14.02 -6.06 -7.55
N ARG A 136 -14.44 -7.08 -6.80
CA ARG A 136 -15.76 -7.09 -6.16
C ARG A 136 -15.62 -6.85 -4.67
N ARG A 137 -16.70 -6.42 -4.00
CA ARG A 137 -16.73 -6.33 -2.53
C ARG A 137 -16.22 -7.60 -1.87
N GLN A 138 -15.32 -7.40 -0.91
CA GLN A 138 -14.70 -8.46 -0.14
C GLN A 138 -15.73 -9.04 0.84
N THR A 139 -16.04 -10.33 0.72
CA THR A 139 -17.01 -11.03 1.59
C THR A 139 -16.41 -12.34 2.11
N PRO A 140 -16.49 -12.63 3.42
CA PRO A 140 -17.03 -11.78 4.48
C PRO A 140 -16.06 -10.66 4.89
N VAL A 141 -16.59 -9.48 5.22
CA VAL A 141 -15.81 -8.27 5.56
C VAL A 141 -14.95 -8.51 6.80
N THR A 142 -15.51 -9.10 7.85
CA THR A 142 -14.82 -9.38 9.12
C THR A 142 -13.57 -10.23 8.92
N ALA A 143 -13.63 -11.25 8.06
CA ALA A 143 -12.48 -12.10 7.79
C ALA A 143 -11.36 -11.32 7.08
N HIS A 144 -11.71 -10.43 6.16
CA HIS A 144 -10.73 -9.57 5.50
C HIS A 144 -10.12 -8.55 6.47
N THR A 145 -10.92 -7.95 7.35
CA THR A 145 -10.43 -7.03 8.39
C THR A 145 -9.41 -7.72 9.31
N VAL A 146 -9.75 -8.90 9.85
CA VAL A 146 -8.84 -9.67 10.71
C VAL A 146 -7.61 -10.13 9.91
N GLY A 147 -7.81 -10.56 8.67
CA GLY A 147 -6.73 -10.95 7.78
C GLY A 147 -5.74 -9.83 7.51
N VAL A 148 -6.20 -8.60 7.26
CA VAL A 148 -5.29 -7.48 6.95
C VAL A 148 -4.52 -7.06 8.20
N MET A 149 -5.16 -7.08 9.37
CA MET A 149 -4.47 -6.87 10.65
C MET A 149 -3.39 -7.93 10.88
N PHE A 150 -3.72 -9.21 10.69
CA PHE A 150 -2.75 -10.31 10.82
C PHE A 150 -1.56 -10.13 9.84
N CYS A 151 -1.85 -9.85 8.57
CA CYS A 151 -0.81 -9.62 7.57
C CYS A 151 0.02 -8.37 7.86
N SER A 152 -0.56 -7.31 8.45
CA SER A 152 0.19 -6.12 8.86
C SER A 152 1.17 -6.46 9.99
N GLY A 153 0.77 -7.28 10.97
CA GLY A 153 1.66 -7.81 11.99
C GLY A 153 2.77 -8.70 11.39
N ALA A 154 2.42 -9.57 10.43
CA ALA A 154 3.41 -10.37 9.72
C ALA A 154 4.40 -9.50 8.91
N TYR A 155 3.93 -8.39 8.32
CA TYR A 155 4.77 -7.42 7.63
C TYR A 155 5.75 -6.72 8.58
N LEU A 156 5.29 -6.34 9.78
CA LEU A 156 6.17 -5.80 10.82
C LEU A 156 7.20 -6.84 11.29
N ALA A 157 6.79 -8.08 11.50
CA ALA A 157 7.71 -9.16 11.85
C ALA A 157 8.75 -9.38 10.74
N TRP A 158 8.33 -9.35 9.48
CA TRP A 158 9.22 -9.43 8.33
C TRP A 158 10.22 -8.27 8.28
N ALA A 159 9.76 -7.04 8.52
CA ALA A 159 10.63 -5.87 8.60
C ALA A 159 11.65 -5.98 9.76
N GLY A 160 11.24 -6.53 10.91
CA GLY A 160 12.12 -6.81 12.04
C GLY A 160 13.20 -7.83 11.71
N ILE A 161 12.85 -8.91 11.00
CA ILE A 161 13.83 -9.90 10.50
C ILE A 161 14.80 -9.25 9.52
N GLY A 162 14.29 -8.43 8.58
CA GLY A 162 15.12 -7.70 7.63
C GLY A 162 16.13 -6.78 8.32
N LYS A 163 15.71 -6.08 9.38
CA LYS A 163 16.59 -5.26 10.21
C LYS A 163 17.68 -6.11 10.88
N LEU A 164 17.32 -7.27 11.44
CA LEU A 164 18.29 -8.15 12.10
C LEU A 164 19.36 -8.68 11.13
N LEU A 165 19.00 -8.91 9.86
CA LEU A 165 19.93 -9.42 8.84
C LEU A 165 20.78 -8.34 8.18
N THR A 166 20.23 -7.14 7.97
CA THR A 166 20.89 -6.07 7.18
C THR A 166 21.46 -4.94 8.05
N GLY A 167 21.13 -4.91 9.34
CA GLY A 167 21.43 -3.81 10.25
C GLY A 167 20.65 -2.53 9.95
N HIS A 168 19.85 -2.48 8.88
CA HIS A 168 19.11 -1.29 8.45
C HIS A 168 17.61 -1.48 8.63
N SER A 169 16.95 -0.46 9.18
CA SER A 169 15.52 -0.50 9.46
C SER A 169 14.73 -0.06 8.21
N GLY A 170 14.01 -0.98 7.58
CA GLY A 170 13.16 -0.66 6.42
C GLY A 170 11.93 0.21 6.74
N LEU A 171 11.57 0.30 8.03
CA LEU A 171 10.53 1.19 8.55
C LEU A 171 11.17 2.13 9.56
N PHE A 172 10.93 3.44 9.40
CA PHE A 172 11.55 4.48 10.23
C PHE A 172 11.30 4.29 11.74
N PHE A 173 10.12 3.77 12.11
CA PHE A 173 9.76 3.55 13.51
C PHE A 173 10.36 2.28 14.12
N LEU A 174 11.01 1.43 13.31
CA LEU A 174 11.84 0.33 13.81
C LEU A 174 13.30 0.75 14.00
N ASP A 175 13.69 1.97 13.60
CA ASP A 175 15.06 2.45 13.70
C ASP A 175 15.38 2.89 15.14
N PRO A 176 16.31 2.20 15.84
CA PRO A 176 16.58 2.49 17.24
C PRO A 176 17.31 3.83 17.41
N ASP A 177 17.99 4.30 16.36
CA ASP A 177 18.71 5.58 16.37
C ASP A 177 17.75 6.78 16.21
N LEU A 178 16.58 6.54 15.60
CA LEU A 178 15.55 7.55 15.38
C LEU A 178 14.51 7.60 16.49
N MET A 179 14.16 6.43 17.00
CA MET A 179 13.25 6.23 18.13
C MET A 179 14.04 6.24 19.44
N THR A 180 14.75 7.34 19.68
CA THR A 180 15.56 7.66 20.87
C THR A 180 15.09 6.91 22.13
N GLU A 181 15.81 5.85 22.52
CA GLU A 181 15.79 5.11 23.80
C GLU A 181 14.43 4.71 24.44
N MET A 182 13.29 4.87 23.76
CA MET A 182 11.96 4.56 24.30
C MET A 182 11.36 3.35 23.60
N PRO A 183 11.51 2.12 24.13
CA PRO A 183 10.90 0.93 23.54
C PRO A 183 9.37 1.04 23.45
N GLU A 184 8.76 1.84 24.32
CA GLU A 184 7.32 2.12 24.30
C GLU A 184 6.88 2.85 23.02
N ALA A 185 7.70 3.76 22.48
CA ALA A 185 7.37 4.49 21.26
C ALA A 185 7.36 3.57 20.02
N ILE A 186 8.29 2.61 19.97
CA ILE A 186 8.34 1.59 18.92
C ILE A 186 7.09 0.70 19.00
N ILE A 187 6.73 0.26 20.20
CA ILE A 187 5.52 -0.56 20.43
C ILE A 187 4.26 0.22 20.03
N ALA A 188 4.14 1.48 20.45
CA ALA A 188 3.02 2.34 20.10
C ALA A 188 2.91 2.55 18.58
N ALA A 189 4.03 2.75 17.89
CA ALA A 189 4.06 2.89 16.43
C ALA A 189 3.63 1.59 15.72
N CYS A 190 4.08 0.42 16.20
CA CYS A 190 3.63 -0.88 15.69
C CYS A 190 2.11 -1.08 15.88
N ILE A 191 1.58 -0.72 17.05
CA ILE A 191 0.13 -0.79 17.32
C ILE A 191 -0.62 0.17 16.40
N ALA A 192 -0.14 1.41 16.25
CA ALA A 192 -0.73 2.40 15.35
C ALA A 192 -0.73 1.92 13.88
N PHE A 193 0.36 1.30 13.42
CA PHE A 193 0.48 0.71 12.09
C PHE A 193 -0.60 -0.35 11.84
N ILE A 194 -0.78 -1.28 12.79
CA ILE A 194 -1.81 -2.32 12.71
C ILE A 194 -3.21 -1.68 12.77
N ALA A 195 -3.42 -0.69 13.64
CA ALA A 195 -4.71 -0.02 13.82
C ALA A 195 -5.13 0.84 12.61
N VAL A 196 -4.19 1.39 11.84
CA VAL A 196 -4.47 2.13 10.60
C VAL A 196 -4.93 1.21 9.48
N THR A 197 -4.49 -0.06 9.48
CA THR A 197 -4.75 -1.02 8.39
C THR A 197 -6.26 -1.23 8.12
N PRO A 198 -7.14 -1.45 9.12
CA PRO A 198 -8.59 -1.48 8.93
C PRO A 198 -9.20 -0.19 8.38
N GLY A 199 -8.63 0.97 8.74
CA GLY A 199 -9.08 2.25 8.23
C GLY A 199 -8.90 2.35 6.72
N ILE A 200 -7.72 1.98 6.23
CA ILE A 200 -7.42 1.95 4.79
C ILE A 200 -8.25 0.89 4.08
N PHE A 201 -8.43 -0.29 4.68
CA PHE A 201 -9.33 -1.30 4.14
C PHE A 201 -10.77 -0.79 4.00
N THR A 202 -11.28 -0.07 5.00
CA THR A 202 -12.63 0.52 4.99
C THR A 202 -12.75 1.59 3.91
N TYR A 203 -11.73 2.45 3.76
CA TYR A 203 -11.65 3.43 2.68
C TYR A 203 -11.74 2.77 1.31
N MET A 204 -10.90 1.74 1.06
CA MET A 204 -10.93 0.98 -0.19
C MET A 204 -12.29 0.32 -0.43
N TYR A 205 -12.87 -0.29 0.61
CA TYR A 205 -14.19 -0.90 0.55
C TYR A 205 -15.28 0.11 0.16
N GLY A 206 -15.19 1.34 0.69
CA GLY A 206 -16.07 2.46 0.34
C GLY A 206 -15.95 2.89 -1.13
N LEU A 207 -14.73 3.00 -1.66
CA LEU A 207 -14.51 3.32 -3.08
C LEU A 207 -15.11 2.26 -4.02
N ILE A 208 -14.90 0.98 -3.69
CA ILE A 208 -15.48 -0.15 -4.44
C ILE A 208 -17.01 -0.05 -4.40
N ALA A 209 -17.58 0.23 -3.23
CA ALA A 209 -19.02 0.38 -3.05
C ALA A 209 -19.61 1.51 -3.90
N MET A 210 -18.94 2.67 -3.94
CA MET A 210 -19.35 3.84 -4.74
C MET A 210 -19.29 3.54 -6.25
N ARG A 211 -18.23 2.87 -6.71
CA ARG A 211 -18.11 2.47 -8.12
C ARG A 211 -19.19 1.47 -8.52
N GLU A 212 -19.46 0.47 -7.68
CA GLU A 212 -20.52 -0.51 -7.92
C GLU A 212 -21.91 0.16 -8.02
N THR A 213 -22.21 1.16 -7.19
CA THR A 213 -23.48 1.88 -7.27
C THR A 213 -23.58 2.75 -8.51
N MET A 214 -22.52 3.45 -8.90
CA MET A 214 -22.48 4.25 -10.15
C MET A 214 -22.68 3.39 -11.40
N THR A 215 -21.99 2.24 -11.46
CA THR A 215 -22.11 1.33 -12.60
C THR A 215 -23.45 0.60 -12.65
N ALA A 216 -24.11 0.37 -11.51
CA ALA A 216 -25.47 -0.14 -11.46
C ALA A 216 -26.50 0.90 -11.93
N ALA A 217 -26.36 2.17 -11.52
CA ALA A 217 -27.23 3.26 -11.95
C ALA A 217 -27.18 3.48 -13.47
N ALA A 218 -25.97 3.50 -14.05
CA ALA A 218 -25.77 3.67 -15.49
C ALA A 218 -26.43 2.56 -16.34
N ARG A 219 -26.56 1.34 -15.81
CA ARG A 219 -27.28 0.25 -16.51
C ARG A 219 -28.78 0.45 -16.53
N HIS A 220 -29.35 1.07 -15.50
CA HIS A 220 -30.79 1.32 -15.44
C HIS A 220 -31.21 2.40 -16.44
N ASP A 221 -30.40 3.46 -16.61
CA ASP A 221 -30.72 4.55 -17.54
C ASP A 221 -30.69 4.12 -19.02
N HIS A 222 -29.84 3.15 -19.40
CA HIS A 222 -29.83 2.58 -20.76
C HIS A 222 -30.96 1.60 -21.07
N SER A 223 -31.78 1.25 -20.07
CA SER A 223 -32.89 0.30 -20.22
C SER A 223 -34.28 0.95 -20.30
N ARG A 224 -34.33 2.29 -20.36
CA ARG A 224 -35.51 3.10 -20.64
C ARG A 224 -35.39 3.74 -22.02
#